data_AF-A0A949I505-F1
#
_entry.id   AF-A0A949I505-F1
#
_cell.length_a   1.000
_cell.length_b   1.000
_cell.length_c   1.000
_cell.angle_alpha   90.00
_cell.angle_beta   90.00
_cell.angle_gamma   90.00
#
_symmetry.space_group_name_H-M   'P 1'
#
loop_
_entity.id
_entity.type
_entity.pdbx_description
1 polymer ?
#
loop_
_entity_poly.entity_id
_entity_poly.type
_entity_poly.pdbx_seq_one_letter_code
_entity_poly.pdbx_strand_id
1 'polypeptide(L)'
;MSELRKDSLSFLEALGQSVANVSPTLTPAIAVAVVAGMAGTASWLVYVLATIALVIIGVNIGKLASKISAAGSFFIYVSRGLGPSWGILSGWAMLAAYLFTAMALTAATGLFLQDILS
;
A
#
# COMPACT_ATOMS: atom_id res chain seq x y z
N MET A 1 -15.93 25.84 -14.80
CA MET A 1 -15.36 24.55 -14.33
C MET A 1 -13.97 24.85 -13.83
N SER A 2 -13.70 24.59 -12.56
CA SER A 2 -12.39 24.88 -11.96
C SER A 2 -11.36 23.90 -12.54
N GLU A 3 -10.49 24.37 -13.44
CA GLU A 3 -9.38 23.58 -13.95
C GLU A 3 -8.38 23.35 -12.81
N LEU A 4 -8.22 22.09 -12.39
CA LEU A 4 -7.19 21.69 -11.44
C LEU A 4 -5.81 22.00 -12.05
N ARG A 5 -5.03 22.86 -11.38
CA ARG A 5 -3.65 23.21 -11.78
C ARG A 5 -2.81 21.94 -11.99
N LYS A 6 -2.45 21.69 -13.25
CA LYS A 6 -1.41 20.73 -13.65
C LYS A 6 -0.13 21.07 -12.87
N ASP A 7 0.49 20.08 -12.23
CA ASP A 7 1.75 20.22 -11.45
C ASP A 7 1.69 20.98 -10.10
N SER A 8 0.58 20.95 -9.36
CA SER A 8 0.54 21.57 -8.01
C SER A 8 1.29 20.79 -6.92
N LEU A 9 1.81 19.60 -7.21
CA LEU A 9 2.62 18.80 -6.30
C LEU A 9 3.88 18.34 -7.03
N SER A 10 5.03 18.82 -6.59
CA SER A 10 6.34 18.34 -7.04
C SER A 10 6.48 16.84 -6.71
N PHE A 11 7.24 16.10 -7.52
CA PHE A 11 7.53 14.68 -7.27
C PHE A 11 8.04 14.43 -5.83
N LEU A 12 8.83 15.37 -5.29
CA LEU A 12 9.30 15.36 -3.91
C LEU A 12 8.19 15.54 -2.88
N GLU A 13 7.16 16.34 -3.17
CA GLU A 13 5.99 16.51 -2.30
C GLU A 13 5.12 15.27 -2.33
N ALA A 14 4.93 14.65 -3.50
CA ALA A 14 4.21 13.39 -3.62
C ALA A 14 4.94 12.22 -2.91
N LEU A 15 6.26 12.14 -3.06
CA LEU A 15 7.08 11.19 -2.30
C LEU A 15 7.05 11.48 -0.81
N GLY A 16 7.22 12.75 -0.43
CA GLY A 16 7.15 13.21 0.95
C GLY A 16 5.80 12.85 1.59
N GLN A 17 4.70 13.07 0.89
CA GLN A 17 3.36 12.70 1.33
C GLN A 17 3.20 11.18 1.44
N SER A 18 3.74 10.40 0.50
CA SER A 18 3.71 8.94 0.57
C SER A 18 4.48 8.41 1.78
N VAL A 19 5.72 8.89 2.00
CA VAL A 19 6.55 8.52 3.16
C VAL A 19 5.89 8.98 4.46
N ALA A 20 5.36 10.20 4.50
CA ALA A 20 4.65 10.75 5.65
C ALA A 20 3.39 9.95 5.97
N ASN A 21 2.71 9.35 4.98
CA ASN A 21 1.57 8.46 5.23
C ASN A 21 1.99 7.08 5.77
N VAL A 22 3.15 6.57 5.36
CA VAL A 22 3.71 5.29 5.83
C VAL A 22 4.26 5.43 7.26
N SER A 23 4.72 6.61 7.65
CA SER A 23 5.34 6.86 8.96
C SER A 23 4.40 6.67 10.18
N PRO A 24 3.12 7.09 10.16
CA PRO A 24 2.23 6.93 11.31
C PRO A 24 1.20 5.81 11.13
N THR A 25 1.29 4.95 10.11
CA THR A 25 0.13 4.11 9.74
C THR A 25 -0.24 3.01 10.73
N LEU A 26 0.49 2.81 11.84
CA LEU A 26 0.38 1.67 12.78
C LEU A 26 0.57 0.27 12.14
N THR A 27 0.22 0.10 10.87
CA THR A 27 0.38 -1.10 10.05
C THR A 27 1.78 -1.71 10.15
N PRO A 28 2.88 -0.94 10.05
CA PRO A 28 4.22 -1.53 10.15
C PRO A 28 4.50 -2.08 11.56
N ALA A 29 4.09 -1.38 12.62
CA ALA A 29 4.34 -1.79 14.00
C ALA A 29 3.68 -3.15 14.32
N ILE A 30 2.49 -3.37 13.77
CA ILE A 30 1.70 -4.58 14.04
C ILE A 30 2.16 -5.74 13.18
N ALA A 31 2.51 -5.46 11.92
CA ALA A 31 3.17 -6.44 11.08
C ALA A 31 4.47 -6.94 11.76
N VAL A 32 5.25 -6.05 12.39
CA VAL A 32 6.45 -6.41 13.16
C VAL A 32 6.12 -7.30 14.35
N ALA A 33 5.11 -6.95 15.16
CA ALA A 33 4.70 -7.79 16.28
C ALA A 33 4.26 -9.20 15.84
N VAL A 34 3.44 -9.30 14.79
CA VAL A 34 2.94 -10.59 14.28
C VAL A 34 4.08 -11.43 13.68
N VAL A 35 4.93 -10.82 12.84
CA VAL A 35 6.05 -11.53 12.21
C VAL A 35 7.10 -11.92 13.25
N ALA A 36 7.33 -11.12 14.28
CA ALA A 36 8.18 -11.48 15.41
C ALA A 36 7.60 -12.66 16.21
N GLY A 37 6.29 -12.68 16.45
CA GLY A 37 5.61 -13.80 17.11
C GLY A 37 5.66 -15.11 16.32
N MET A 38 5.65 -15.04 14.98
CA MET A 38 5.67 -16.24 14.12
C MET A 38 7.08 -16.73 13.77
N ALA A 39 8.01 -15.82 13.43
CA ALA A 39 9.32 -16.14 12.90
C ALA A 39 10.47 -15.96 13.91
N GLY A 40 10.21 -15.32 15.06
CA GLY A 40 11.21 -15.09 16.11
C GLY A 40 12.46 -14.38 15.57
N THR A 41 13.65 -14.93 15.84
CA THR A 41 14.92 -14.36 15.38
C THR A 41 15.06 -14.33 13.85
N ALA A 42 14.25 -15.08 13.10
CA ALA A 42 14.30 -15.08 11.63
C ALA A 42 13.48 -13.94 10.99
N SER A 43 12.79 -13.10 11.76
CA SER A 43 11.97 -12.00 11.22
C SER A 43 12.74 -11.04 10.32
N TRP A 44 14.04 -10.81 10.56
CA TRP A 44 14.85 -9.95 9.69
C TRP A 44 14.97 -10.49 8.26
N LEU A 45 15.07 -11.82 8.08
CA LEU A 45 15.09 -12.44 6.74
C LEU A 45 13.74 -12.26 6.04
N VAL A 46 12.64 -12.39 6.78
CA VAL A 46 11.29 -12.15 6.26
C VAL A 46 11.17 -10.72 5.73
N TYR A 47 11.67 -9.73 6.48
CA TYR A 47 11.65 -8.33 6.05
C TYR A 47 12.55 -8.06 4.84
N VAL A 48 13.73 -8.67 4.77
CA VAL A 48 14.62 -8.55 3.61
C VAL A 48 13.95 -9.11 2.35
N LEU A 49 13.41 -10.32 2.43
CA LEU A 49 12.73 -10.97 1.31
C LEU A 49 11.47 -10.21 0.89
N ALA A 50 10.67 -9.75 1.86
CA ALA A 50 9.48 -8.94 1.59
C ALA A 50 9.86 -7.61 0.90
N THR A 51 10.94 -6.97 1.34
CA THR A 51 11.44 -5.73 0.73
C THR A 51 11.86 -5.96 -0.72
N ILE A 52 12.61 -7.03 -1.00
CA ILE A 52 13.02 -7.38 -2.37
C ILE A 52 11.79 -7.61 -3.25
N ALA A 53 10.81 -8.38 -2.76
CA ALA A 53 9.57 -8.63 -3.48
C ALA A 53 8.80 -7.33 -3.78
N LEU A 54 8.68 -6.44 -2.79
CA LEU A 54 8.01 -5.14 -2.95
C LEU A 54 8.74 -4.23 -3.94
N VAL A 55 10.08 -4.22 -3.96
CA VAL A 55 10.86 -3.46 -4.95
C VAL A 55 10.62 -3.98 -6.36
N ILE A 56 10.62 -5.30 -6.55
CA ILE A 56 10.33 -5.91 -7.87
C ILE A 56 8.93 -5.50 -8.33
N ILE A 57 7.93 -5.60 -7.45
CA ILE A 57 6.55 -5.20 -7.75
C ILE A 57 6.50 -3.70 -8.08
N GLY A 58 7.12 -2.85 -7.25
CA GLY A 58 7.19 -1.40 -7.42
C GLY A 58 7.81 -0.97 -8.76
N VAL A 59 8.89 -1.61 -9.18
CA VAL A 59 9.53 -1.36 -10.47
C VAL A 59 8.61 -1.71 -11.64
N ASN A 60 7.86 -2.83 -11.55
CA ASN A 60 6.89 -3.22 -12.57
C ASN A 60 5.72 -2.22 -12.67
N ILE A 61 5.21 -1.77 -11.52
CA ILE A 61 4.16 -0.74 -11.46
C ILE A 61 4.67 0.58 -12.01
N GLY A 62 5.88 1.01 -11.62
CA GLY A 62 6.48 2.26 -12.10
C GLY A 62 6.67 2.27 -13.62
N LYS A 63 7.08 1.14 -14.21
CA LYS A 63 7.14 0.99 -15.68
C LYS A 63 5.76 1.11 -16.32
N LEU A 64 4.72 0.56 -15.71
CA LEU A 64 3.36 0.61 -16.24
C LEU A 64 2.73 2.01 -16.09
N ALA A 65 2.96 2.67 -14.97
CA ALA A 65 2.55 4.05 -14.70
C ALA A 65 3.24 5.05 -15.64
N SER A 66 4.52 4.83 -15.98
CA SER A 66 5.24 5.67 -16.94
C SER A 66 4.67 5.61 -18.37
N LYS A 67 4.02 4.49 -18.74
CA LYS A 67 3.40 4.29 -20.06
C LYS A 67 1.93 4.71 -20.10
N ILE A 68 1.25 4.72 -18.95
CA ILE A 68 -0.18 5.05 -18.84
C ILE A 68 -0.30 6.26 -17.90
N SER A 69 -0.12 7.46 -18.46
CA SER A 69 -0.42 8.73 -17.81
C SER A 69 -1.94 8.90 -17.69
N ALA A 70 -2.56 8.23 -16.71
CA ALA A 70 -3.96 8.44 -16.35
C ALA A 70 -4.06 8.59 -14.83
N ALA A 71 -4.90 9.53 -14.36
CA ALA A 71 -5.25 9.71 -12.95
C ALA A 71 -6.12 8.56 -12.42
N GLY A 72 -5.67 7.32 -12.65
CA GLY A 72 -6.40 6.09 -12.48
C GLY A 72 -5.55 5.08 -11.73
N SER A 73 -6.07 4.56 -10.63
CA SER A 73 -5.42 3.52 -9.80
C SER A 73 -5.13 2.24 -10.59
N PHE A 74 -4.52 1.24 -9.95
CA PHE A 74 -4.16 -0.08 -10.49
C PHE A 74 -5.18 -0.71 -11.46
N PHE A 75 -6.47 -0.51 -11.19
CA PHE A 75 -7.59 -0.89 -12.06
C PHE A 75 -7.44 -0.41 -13.52
N ILE A 76 -7.01 0.84 -13.74
CA ILE A 76 -6.83 1.42 -15.08
C ILE A 76 -5.61 0.79 -15.79
N TYR A 77 -4.57 0.44 -15.04
CA TYR A 77 -3.39 -0.23 -15.59
C TYR A 77 -3.70 -1.66 -16.03
N VAL A 78 -4.40 -2.42 -15.18
CA VAL A 78 -4.77 -3.82 -15.46
C VAL A 78 -5.83 -3.91 -16.54
N SER A 79 -6.84 -3.02 -16.53
CA SER A 79 -7.87 -2.98 -17.58
C SER A 79 -7.32 -2.67 -18.97
N ARG A 80 -6.32 -1.78 -19.07
CA ARG A 80 -5.67 -1.43 -20.34
C ARG A 80 -4.63 -2.47 -20.79
N GLY A 81 -3.98 -3.18 -19.86
CA GLY A 81 -2.95 -4.18 -20.19
C GLY A 81 -3.49 -5.58 -20.49
N LEU A 82 -4.49 -6.04 -19.73
CA LEU A 82 -5.01 -7.43 -19.78
C LEU A 82 -6.49 -7.51 -20.21
N GLY A 83 -7.16 -6.37 -20.36
CA GLY A 83 -8.54 -6.26 -20.81
C GLY A 83 -9.55 -5.93 -19.70
N PRO A 84 -10.79 -5.54 -20.06
CA PRO A 84 -11.76 -4.95 -19.13
C PRO A 84 -12.14 -5.84 -17.94
N SER A 85 -12.27 -7.15 -18.16
CA SER A 85 -12.64 -8.12 -17.12
C SER A 85 -11.59 -8.27 -16.02
N TRP A 86 -10.31 -8.25 -16.40
CA TRP A 86 -9.19 -8.28 -15.45
C TRP A 86 -9.06 -6.96 -14.69
N GLY A 87 -9.45 -5.85 -15.33
CA GLY A 87 -9.66 -4.57 -14.66
C GLY A 87 -10.62 -4.68 -13.49
N ILE A 88 -11.85 -5.14 -13.75
CA ILE A 88 -12.91 -5.35 -12.74
C ILE A 88 -12.42 -6.22 -11.59
N LEU A 89 -11.75 -7.33 -11.87
CA LEU A 89 -11.18 -8.19 -10.84
C LEU A 89 -10.13 -7.45 -9.98
N SER A 90 -9.24 -6.68 -10.61
CA SER A 90 -8.25 -5.87 -9.88
C SER A 90 -8.90 -4.77 -9.03
N GLY A 91 -10.02 -4.20 -9.48
CA GLY A 91 -10.78 -3.21 -8.70
C GLY A 91 -11.41 -3.82 -7.46
N TRP A 92 -12.06 -4.98 -7.60
CA TRP A 92 -12.59 -5.74 -6.47
C TRP A 92 -11.49 -6.20 -5.51
N ALA A 93 -10.36 -6.66 -6.02
CA ALA A 93 -9.20 -7.03 -5.20
C ALA A 93 -8.64 -5.83 -4.42
N MET A 94 -8.56 -4.64 -5.04
CA MET A 94 -8.16 -3.42 -4.32
C MET A 94 -9.15 -3.04 -3.23
N LEU A 95 -10.46 -3.09 -3.51
CA LEU A 95 -11.49 -2.81 -2.50
C LEU A 95 -11.39 -3.78 -1.32
N ALA A 96 -11.24 -5.08 -1.60
CA ALA A 96 -11.06 -6.10 -0.57
C ALA A 96 -9.78 -5.86 0.26
N ALA A 97 -8.66 -5.52 -0.39
CA ALA A 97 -7.41 -5.21 0.29
C ALA A 97 -7.53 -3.99 1.21
N TYR A 98 -8.19 -2.91 0.75
CA TYR A 98 -8.45 -1.74 1.57
C TYR A 98 -9.37 -2.05 2.75
N LEU A 99 -10.44 -2.82 2.54
CA LEU A 99 -11.37 -3.21 3.60
C LEU A 99 -10.66 -4.07 4.65
N PHE A 100 -9.87 -5.05 4.23
CA PHE A 100 -9.09 -5.89 5.13
C PHE A 100 -8.06 -5.08 5.93
N THR A 101 -7.40 -4.12 5.28
CA THR A 101 -6.47 -3.21 5.96
C THR A 101 -7.18 -2.36 7.01
N ALA A 102 -8.37 -1.83 6.70
CA ALA A 102 -9.17 -1.05 7.66
C ALA A 102 -9.63 -1.88 8.85
N MET A 103 -10.09 -3.12 8.62
CA MET A 103 -10.46 -4.05 9.70
C MET A 103 -9.26 -4.38 10.58
N ALA A 104 -8.12 -4.72 9.98
CA ALA A 104 -6.89 -5.00 10.70
C ALA A 104 -6.46 -3.81 11.57
N LEU A 105 -6.53 -2.58 11.04
CA LEU A 105 -6.16 -1.36 11.76
C LEU A 105 -7.11 -1.00 12.91
N THR A 106 -8.39 -1.33 12.75
CA THR A 106 -9.38 -1.13 13.81
C THR A 106 -9.14 -2.10 14.97
N ALA A 107 -8.95 -3.39 14.66
CA ALA A 107 -8.67 -4.42 15.67
C ALA A 107 -7.36 -4.14 16.42
N ALA A 108 -6.32 -3.80 15.66
CA ALA A 108 -5.04 -3.29 16.12
C ALA A 108 -5.12 -2.17 17.15
N THR A 109 -5.88 -1.12 16.83
CA THR A 109 -6.04 0.04 17.71
C THR A 109 -6.73 -0.38 19.01
N GLY A 110 -7.70 -1.31 18.92
CA GLY A 110 -8.35 -1.90 20.10
C GLY A 110 -7.37 -2.63 21.02
N LEU A 111 -6.46 -3.44 20.47
CA LEU A 111 -5.43 -4.13 21.24
C LEU A 111 -4.46 -3.15 21.93
N PHE A 112 -3.98 -2.15 21.19
CA PHE A 112 -3.10 -1.12 21.75
C PHE A 112 -3.77 -0.33 22.88
N LEU A 113 -5.05 0.01 22.74
CA LEU A 113 -5.78 0.75 23.75
C LEU A 113 -6.02 -0.08 25.02
N GLN A 114 -6.21 -1.40 24.89
CA GLN A 114 -6.28 -2.31 26.02
C GLN A 114 -4.95 -2.36 26.79
N ASP A 115 -3.82 -2.50 26.09
CA ASP A 115 -2.49 -2.50 26.71
C ASP A 115 -2.15 -1.18 27.44
N ILE A 116 -2.68 -0.04 26.96
CA ILE A 116 -2.46 1.27 27.61
C ILE A 116 -3.31 1.43 28.88
N LEU A 117 -4.50 0.81 28.93
CA LEU A 117 -5.47 0.96 30.02
C LEU A 117 -5.32 -0.06 31.15
N SER A 118 -4.45 -1.06 30.99
CA SER A 118 -4.11 -2.10 31.99
C SER A 118 -2.86 -1.77 32.78
#